data_AF-A0A521ZLM5-F1
#
_entry.id   AF-A0A521ZLM5-F1
#
_cell.length_a   1.000
_cell.length_b   1.000
_cell.length_c   1.000
_cell.angle_alpha   90.00
_cell.angle_beta   90.00
_cell.angle_gamma   90.00
#
_symmetry.space_group_name_H-M   'P 1'
#
loop_
_entity.id
_entity.type
_entity.pdbx_description
1 polymer ?
#
loop_
_entity_poly.entity_id
_entity_poly.type
_entity_poly.pdbx_seq_one_letter_code
_entity_poly.pdbx_strand_id
1 'polypeptide(L)'
;MSEIVLKGVPAASGIACGPAFILDKQDFIVPKRAIMDQEVVIEIARFEEALGKTRDEIFDIKKKIEHERGGQNAQIFDAHLMVLEDKMLIQEVIKGIREQKLAAEYVFFMVLKKFTQSFA
;
A
#
# COMPACT_ATOMS: atom_id res chain seq x y z
N MET A 1 40.36 14.54 -0.18
CA MET A 1 39.02 13.95 -0.34
C MET A 1 38.83 13.69 -1.82
N SER A 2 38.48 12.47 -2.21
CA SER A 2 38.20 12.11 -3.60
C SER A 2 36.78 12.55 -3.96
N GLU A 3 36.64 13.27 -5.07
CA GLU A 3 35.35 13.60 -5.66
C GLU A 3 34.65 12.32 -6.17
N ILE A 4 33.37 12.17 -5.87
CA ILE A 4 32.54 11.08 -6.40
C ILE A 4 31.72 11.63 -7.56
N VAL A 5 32.00 11.17 -8.78
CA VAL A 5 31.27 11.55 -9.99
C VAL A 5 30.36 10.40 -10.42
N LEU A 6 29.04 10.59 -10.33
CA LEU A 6 28.03 9.62 -10.74
C LEU A 6 27.54 9.94 -12.16
N LYS A 7 27.43 8.93 -13.03
CA LYS A 7 26.89 9.06 -14.39
C LYS A 7 25.63 8.20 -14.54
N GLY A 8 24.59 8.75 -15.16
CA GLY A 8 23.31 8.08 -15.39
C GLY A 8 22.62 8.57 -16.66
N VAL A 9 21.32 8.25 -16.81
CA VAL A 9 20.50 8.72 -17.93
C VAL A 9 19.94 10.11 -17.60
N PRO A 10 20.19 11.15 -18.42
CA PRO A 10 19.68 12.50 -18.13
C PRO A 10 18.16 12.57 -18.34
N ALA A 11 17.42 12.85 -17.26
CA ALA A 11 15.95 12.98 -17.31
C ALA A 11 15.50 14.42 -17.67
N ALA A 12 16.26 15.43 -17.24
CA ALA A 12 16.01 16.85 -17.52
C ALA A 12 17.32 17.63 -17.58
N SER A 13 17.35 18.74 -18.32
CA SER A 13 18.50 19.65 -18.38
C SER A 13 18.51 20.61 -17.19
N GLY A 14 19.71 20.97 -16.70
CA GLY A 14 19.90 21.95 -15.62
C GLY A 14 21.04 21.62 -14.66
N ILE A 15 21.31 22.53 -13.73
CA ILE A 15 22.27 22.36 -12.63
C ILE A 15 21.51 22.66 -11.32
N ALA A 16 21.60 21.76 -10.34
CA ALA A 16 21.03 21.94 -9.01
C ALA A 16 22.12 21.72 -7.95
N CYS A 17 22.10 22.52 -6.88
CA CYS A 17 23.03 22.40 -5.75
C CYS A 17 22.23 22.54 -4.45
N GLY A 18 22.39 21.58 -3.54
CA GLY A 18 21.66 21.54 -2.28
C GLY A 18 21.89 20.21 -1.54
N PRO A 19 21.32 20.07 -0.32
CA PRO A 19 21.38 18.81 0.40
C PRO A 19 20.60 17.72 -0.34
N ALA A 20 21.13 16.49 -0.32
CA ALA A 20 20.44 15.31 -0.81
C ALA A 20 19.68 14.62 0.32
N PHE A 21 18.43 14.22 0.06
CA PHE A 21 17.67 13.34 0.95
C PHE A 21 17.64 11.93 0.36
N ILE A 22 18.14 10.96 1.12
CA ILE A 22 18.14 9.54 0.71
C ILE A 22 16.85 8.91 1.21
N LEU A 23 15.94 8.61 0.29
CA LEU A 23 14.76 7.79 0.58
C LEU A 23 15.13 6.33 0.36
N ASP A 24 15.40 5.61 1.45
CA ASP A 24 15.69 4.19 1.40
C ASP A 24 14.41 3.35 1.35
N LYS A 25 14.49 2.17 0.74
CA LYS A 25 13.36 1.22 0.73
C LYS A 25 13.27 0.56 2.09
N GLN A 26 12.12 0.69 2.75
CA GLN A 26 11.80 -0.19 3.87
C GLN A 26 11.32 -1.53 3.34
N ASP A 27 12.04 -2.60 3.68
CA ASP A 27 11.55 -3.96 3.50
C ASP A 27 10.39 -4.20 4.48
N PHE A 28 9.21 -4.54 3.94
CA PHE A 28 8.06 -4.90 4.76
C PHE A 28 8.19 -6.35 5.24
N ILE A 29 8.57 -6.52 6.51
CA ILE A 29 8.52 -7.82 7.18
C ILE A 29 7.15 -7.96 7.83
N VAL A 30 6.29 -8.81 7.26
CA VAL A 30 4.97 -9.12 7.82
C VAL A 30 5.05 -10.43 8.60
N PRO A 31 5.13 -10.41 9.94
CA PRO A 31 5.33 -11.61 10.74
C PRO A 31 4.09 -12.51 10.73
N LYS A 32 4.31 -13.82 10.62
CA LYS A 32 3.24 -14.80 10.80
C LYS A 32 2.93 -14.95 12.29
N ARG A 33 1.86 -14.30 12.75
CA ARG A 33 1.38 -14.38 14.14
C ARG A 33 0.07 -15.15 14.20
N ALA A 34 0.03 -16.17 15.06
CA ALA A 34 -1.20 -16.89 15.39
C ALA A 34 -2.06 -16.08 16.37
N ILE A 35 -3.38 -16.23 16.25
CA ILE A 35 -4.37 -15.57 17.12
C ILE A 35 -5.29 -16.62 17.76
N MET A 36 -5.87 -16.28 18.89
CA MET A 36 -6.89 -17.09 19.56
C MET A 36 -8.27 -16.86 18.94
N ASP A 37 -9.22 -17.77 19.17
CA ASP A 37 -10.59 -17.66 18.65
C ASP A 37 -11.30 -16.38 19.09
N GLN A 38 -11.04 -15.94 20.33
CA GLN A 38 -11.58 -14.69 20.87
C GLN A 38 -11.01 -13.43 20.17
N GLU A 39 -9.84 -13.53 19.53
CA GLU A 39 -9.20 -12.41 18.84
C GLU A 39 -9.69 -12.26 17.39
N VAL A 40 -10.34 -13.28 16.82
CA VAL A 40 -10.79 -13.27 15.41
C VAL A 40 -11.66 -12.06 15.09
N VAL A 41 -12.63 -11.74 15.96
CA VAL A 41 -13.53 -10.59 15.76
C VAL A 41 -12.75 -9.27 15.82
N ILE A 42 -11.77 -9.17 16.73
CA ILE A 42 -10.93 -7.98 16.92
C ILE A 42 -10.04 -7.76 15.69
N GLU A 43 -9.46 -8.83 15.14
CA GLU A 43 -8.60 -8.79 13.96
C GLU A 43 -9.38 -8.39 12.70
N ILE A 44 -10.61 -8.88 12.54
CA ILE A 44 -11.50 -8.46 11.45
C ILE A 44 -11.84 -6.97 11.58
N ALA A 45 -12.21 -6.51 12.79
CA ALA A 45 -12.50 -5.10 13.01
C ALA A 45 -11.28 -4.21 12.74
N ARG A 46 -10.08 -4.64 13.16
CA ARG A 46 -8.82 -3.92 12.86
C ARG A 46 -8.55 -3.83 11.37
N PHE A 47 -8.83 -4.91 10.62
CA PHE A 47 -8.70 -4.92 9.17
C PHE A 47 -9.67 -3.94 8.51
N GLU A 48 -10.95 -3.97 8.88
CA GLU A 48 -11.97 -3.07 8.33
C GLU A 48 -11.68 -1.59 8.66
N GLU A 49 -11.21 -1.30 9.87
CA GLU A 49 -10.76 0.03 10.27
C GLU A 49 -9.57 0.50 9.41
N ALA A 50 -8.60 -0.38 9.15
CA ALA A 50 -7.46 -0.06 8.29
C ALA A 50 -7.88 0.22 6.84
N LEU A 51 -8.87 -0.50 6.30
CA LEU A 51 -9.45 -0.20 4.99
C LEU A 51 -10.10 1.19 4.97
N GLY A 52 -10.83 1.55 6.02
CA GLY A 52 -11.43 2.88 6.17
C GLY A 52 -10.39 3.99 6.17
N LYS A 53 -9.36 3.86 7.00
CA LYS A 53 -8.24 4.83 7.07
C LYS A 53 -7.53 4.96 5.73
N THR A 54 -7.25 3.83 5.07
CA THR A 54 -6.57 3.82 3.77
C THR A 54 -7.41 4.50 2.69
N ARG A 55 -8.75 4.31 2.71
CA ARG A 55 -9.67 5.01 1.80
C ARG A 55 -9.55 6.52 1.95
N ASP A 56 -9.60 7.01 3.19
CA ASP A 56 -9.52 8.45 3.48
C ASP A 56 -8.16 9.02 3.02
N GLU A 57 -7.05 8.33 3.30
CA GLU A 57 -5.72 8.72 2.85
C GLU A 57 -5.61 8.81 1.31
N ILE A 58 -6.13 7.81 0.58
CA ILE A 58 -6.13 7.82 -0.89
C ILE A 58 -6.98 8.98 -1.41
N PHE A 59 -8.12 9.26 -0.77
CA PHE A 59 -9.00 10.35 -1.17
C PHE A 59 -8.36 11.73 -0.97
N ASP A 60 -7.63 11.92 0.13
CA ASP A 60 -6.90 13.15 0.40
C ASP A 60 -5.73 13.36 -0.58
N ILE A 61 -5.00 12.29 -0.92
CA ILE A 61 -3.97 12.32 -1.97
C ILE A 61 -4.59 12.69 -3.32
N LYS A 62 -5.73 12.09 -3.67
CA LYS A 62 -6.46 12.40 -4.89
C LYS A 62 -6.80 13.89 -4.98
N LYS A 63 -7.45 14.44 -3.95
CA LYS A 63 -7.82 15.88 -3.87
C LYS A 63 -6.62 16.79 -4.01
N LYS A 64 -5.51 16.47 -3.34
CA LYS A 64 -4.28 17.27 -3.42
C LYS A 64 -3.76 17.32 -4.86
N ILE A 65 -3.76 16.19 -5.55
CA ILE A 65 -3.29 16.11 -6.95
C ILE A 65 -4.26 16.79 -7.92
N GLU A 66 -5.58 16.68 -7.71
CA GLU A 66 -6.58 17.42 -8.49
C GLU A 66 -6.32 18.93 -8.43
N HIS A 67 -6.02 19.44 -7.23
CA HIS A 67 -5.73 20.85 -7.01
C HIS A 67 -4.38 21.28 -7.62
N GLU A 68 -3.32 20.48 -7.47
CA GLU A 68 -1.97 20.84 -7.93
C GLU A 68 -1.71 20.62 -9.42
N ARG A 69 -2.29 19.57 -10.02
CA ARG A 69 -1.95 19.07 -11.37
C ARG A 69 -3.15 18.86 -12.30
N GLY A 70 -4.35 19.28 -11.90
CA GLY A 70 -5.59 19.14 -12.67
C GLY A 70 -6.22 17.74 -12.62
N GLY A 71 -7.51 17.65 -12.93
CA GLY A 71 -8.34 16.46 -12.66
C GLY A 71 -7.98 15.17 -13.41
N GLN A 72 -7.34 15.25 -14.60
CA GLN A 72 -6.98 14.03 -15.35
C GLN A 72 -5.94 13.17 -14.64
N ASN A 73 -4.99 13.78 -13.94
CA ASN A 73 -3.93 13.06 -13.24
C ASN A 73 -4.41 12.35 -11.98
N ALA A 74 -5.59 12.71 -11.47
CA ALA A 74 -6.14 12.16 -10.25
C ALA A 74 -7.04 10.93 -10.47
N GLN A 75 -7.48 10.67 -11.71
CA GLN A 75 -8.33 9.52 -12.05
C GLN A 75 -7.67 8.17 -11.76
N ILE A 76 -6.34 8.10 -11.75
CA ILE A 76 -5.62 6.88 -11.37
C ILE A 76 -5.97 6.41 -9.95
N PHE A 77 -6.30 7.33 -9.04
CA PHE A 77 -6.69 6.99 -7.67
C PHE A 77 -8.09 6.39 -7.58
N ASP A 78 -8.97 6.64 -8.56
CA ASP A 78 -10.27 5.96 -8.62
C ASP A 78 -10.10 4.45 -8.81
N ALA A 79 -9.17 4.03 -9.67
CA ALA A 79 -8.83 2.62 -9.82
C ALA A 79 -8.23 2.03 -8.52
N HIS A 80 -7.44 2.79 -7.78
CA HIS A 80 -6.88 2.34 -6.50
C HIS A 80 -7.98 2.16 -5.44
N LEU A 81 -8.94 3.09 -5.39
CA LEU A 81 -10.12 2.96 -4.52
C LEU A 81 -10.97 1.75 -4.91
N MET A 82 -11.19 1.49 -6.21
CA MET A 82 -11.93 0.32 -6.67
C MET A 82 -11.30 -1.00 -6.20
N VAL A 83 -9.96 -1.11 -6.25
CA VAL A 83 -9.24 -2.29 -5.75
C VAL A 83 -9.38 -2.43 -4.23
N LEU A 84 -9.28 -1.31 -3.49
CA LEU A 84 -9.42 -1.31 -2.03
C LEU A 84 -10.83 -1.76 -1.59
N GLU A 85 -11.85 -1.45 -2.39
CA GLU A 85 -13.26 -1.74 -2.13
C GLU A 85 -13.73 -3.09 -2.70
N ASP A 86 -12.83 -3.86 -3.31
CA ASP A 86 -13.16 -5.15 -3.90
C ASP A 86 -13.67 -6.12 -2.82
N LYS A 87 -14.97 -6.42 -2.87
CA LYS A 87 -15.63 -7.32 -1.93
C LYS A 87 -15.06 -8.72 -1.98
N MET A 88 -14.61 -9.22 -3.13
CA MET A 88 -14.03 -10.56 -3.24
C MET A 88 -12.74 -10.65 -2.45
N LEU A 89 -11.85 -9.65 -2.61
CA LEU A 89 -10.60 -9.56 -1.84
C LEU A 89 -10.88 -9.45 -0.34
N ILE A 90 -11.76 -8.53 0.06
CA ILE A 90 -12.11 -8.31 1.47
C ILE A 90 -12.66 -9.59 2.11
N GLN A 91 -13.59 -10.28 1.43
CA GLN A 91 -14.17 -11.52 1.95
C GLN A 91 -13.15 -12.65 2.01
N GLU A 92 -12.21 -12.75 1.06
CA GLU A 92 -11.14 -13.74 1.10
C GLU A 92 -10.21 -13.52 2.30
N VAL A 93 -9.89 -12.27 2.62
CA VAL A 93 -9.09 -11.91 3.80
C VAL A 93 -9.84 -12.26 5.09
N ILE A 94 -11.10 -11.84 5.22
CA ILE A 94 -11.93 -12.15 6.40
C ILE A 94 -12.06 -13.67 6.60
N LYS A 95 -12.28 -14.42 5.52
CA LYS A 95 -12.32 -15.88 5.53
C LYS A 95 -10.97 -16.45 5.99
N GLY A 96 -9.86 -15.95 5.46
CA GLY A 96 -8.52 -16.37 5.84
C GLY A 96 -8.21 -16.14 7.32
N ILE A 97 -8.64 -15.01 7.90
CA ILE A 97 -8.47 -14.72 9.33
C ILE A 97 -9.25 -15.76 10.17
N ARG A 98 -10.50 -16.05 9.81
CA ARG A 98 -11.35 -17.02 10.52
C ARG A 98 -10.82 -18.45 10.46
N GLU A 99 -10.40 -18.88 9.27
CA GLU A 99 -10.02 -20.28 9.02
C GLU A 99 -8.59 -20.58 9.50
N GLN A 100 -7.65 -19.66 9.27
CA GLN A 100 -6.24 -19.89 9.55
C GLN A 100 -5.84 -19.44 10.96
N LYS A 101 -6.67 -18.63 11.62
CA LYS A 101 -6.39 -18.03 12.94
C LYS A 101 -5.02 -17.35 12.95
N LEU A 102 -4.81 -16.48 11.97
CA LEU A 102 -3.61 -15.65 11.83
C LEU A 102 -3.99 -14.16 11.86
N ALA A 103 -3.04 -13.32 12.24
CA ALA A 103 -3.20 -11.88 12.27
C ALA A 103 -3.57 -11.29 10.89
N ALA A 104 -4.38 -10.24 10.89
CA ALA A 104 -4.95 -9.63 9.69
C ALA A 104 -3.90 -9.23 8.65
N GLU A 105 -2.80 -8.61 9.07
CA GLU A 105 -1.70 -8.16 8.20
C GLU A 105 -1.08 -9.32 7.41
N TYR A 106 -0.90 -10.47 8.04
CA TYR A 106 -0.30 -11.63 7.41
C TYR A 106 -1.25 -12.31 6.42
N VAL A 107 -2.53 -12.42 6.80
CA VAL A 107 -3.56 -12.97 5.90
C VAL A 107 -3.74 -12.07 4.68
N PHE A 108 -3.85 -10.76 4.89
CA PHE A 108 -3.93 -9.77 3.81
C PHE A 108 -2.73 -9.86 2.86
N PHE A 109 -1.51 -9.93 3.41
CA PHE A 109 -0.28 -10.11 2.63
C PHE A 109 -0.32 -11.38 1.77
N MET A 110 -0.75 -12.52 2.33
CA MET A 110 -0.88 -13.76 1.57
C MET A 110 -1.92 -13.68 0.46
N VAL A 111 -3.07 -13.08 0.73
CA VAL A 111 -4.13 -12.90 -0.27
C VAL A 111 -3.65 -12.00 -1.40
N LEU A 112 -3.07 -10.83 -1.08
CA LEU A 112 -2.47 -9.94 -2.08
C LEU A 112 -1.42 -10.64 -2.94
N LYS A 113 -0.54 -11.44 -2.32
CA LYS A 113 0.48 -12.19 -3.07
C LYS A 113 -0.15 -13.13 -4.11
N LYS A 114 -1.28 -13.79 -3.80
CA LYS A 114 -2.02 -14.61 -4.76
C LYS A 114 -2.68 -13.78 -5.85
N PHE A 115 -3.30 -12.65 -5.49
CA PHE A 115 -3.93 -11.74 -6.45
C PHE A 115 -2.92 -11.19 -7.45
N THR A 116 -1.75 -10.71 -6.99
CA THR A 116 -0.69 -10.18 -7.87
C THR A 116 -0.15 -11.23 -8.85
N GLN A 117 -0.12 -12.50 -8.47
CA GLN A 117 0.26 -13.60 -9.38
C GLN A 117 -0.76 -13.85 -10.48
N SER A 118 -2.02 -13.43 -10.31
CA SER A 118 -3.07 -13.63 -11.32
C SER A 118 -3.03 -12.58 -12.44
N PHE A 119 -2.26 -11.50 -12.27
CA PHE A 119 -2.04 -10.44 -13.26
C PHE A 119 -0.72 -10.57 -14.03
N ALA A 120 0.14 -11.52 -13.62
CA ALA A 120 1.43 -11.82 -14.24
C ALA A 120 1.27 -12.96 -15.27
#